data_AF-A0A6J8ETW5-F1
#
_entry.id   AF-A0A6J8ETW5-F1
#
_cell.length_a   1.000
_cell.length_b   1.000
_cell.length_c   1.000
_cell.angle_alpha   90.00
_cell.angle_beta   90.00
_cell.angle_gamma   90.00
#
_symmetry.space_group_name_H-M   'P 1'
#
loop_
_entity.id
_entity.type
_entity.pdbx_description
1 polymer ?
#
loop_
_entity_poly.entity_id
_entity_poly.type
_entity_poly.pdbx_seq_one_letter_code
_entity_poly.pdbx_strand_id
1 'polypeptide(L)'
;MASNTAFEEAVGDFSFSLYNAVEKSGNELISPYSITSALMLLMLAKAVQCYGSGLKRMNFRSAPDQSRININNWIANATKDTIKDMFPPKTITSGTVMVLANAIYFKGTWKSEFNPHNTTKRNFLDNFNQQKQVDMMYDRRYVNAGENTELDCKILQLQ
;
A
#
# COMPACT_ATOMS: atom_id res chain seq x y z
N MET A 1 -11.10 -26.02 8.34
CA MET A 1 -11.23 -24.59 8.72
C MET A 1 -10.05 -24.06 9.55
N ALA A 2 -8.96 -24.82 9.74
CA ALA A 2 -7.79 -24.40 10.54
C ALA A 2 -6.61 -23.85 9.72
N SER A 3 -6.78 -23.58 8.42
CA SER A 3 -5.66 -23.28 7.50
C SER A 3 -5.44 -21.79 7.17
N ASN A 4 -6.25 -20.87 7.70
CA ASN A 4 -6.14 -19.44 7.37
C ASN A 4 -5.43 -18.61 8.46
N THR A 5 -5.61 -18.97 9.74
CA THR A 5 -5.13 -18.16 10.88
C THR A 5 -3.61 -18.07 10.95
N ALA A 6 -2.89 -19.18 10.81
CA ALA A 6 -1.43 -19.17 10.85
C ALA A 6 -0.80 -18.36 9.70
N PHE A 7 -1.47 -18.33 8.54
CA PHE A 7 -1.03 -17.51 7.42
C PHE A 7 -1.28 -16.01 7.69
N GLU A 8 -2.46 -15.66 8.21
CA GLU A 8 -2.79 -14.28 8.58
C GLU A 8 -1.87 -13.74 9.68
N GLU A 9 -1.53 -14.56 10.67
CA GLU A 9 -0.54 -14.23 11.72
C GLU A 9 0.84 -13.97 11.13
N ALA A 10 1.34 -14.88 10.28
CA ALA A 10 2.64 -14.71 9.63
C ALA A 10 2.70 -13.45 8.74
N VAL A 11 1.61 -13.13 8.04
CA VAL A 11 1.49 -11.87 7.29
C VAL A 11 1.51 -10.67 8.24
N GLY A 12 0.83 -10.76 9.39
CA GLY A 12 0.84 -9.74 10.43
C GLY A 12 2.26 -9.47 10.95
N ASP A 13 2.99 -10.50 11.35
CA ASP A 13 4.37 -10.39 11.86
C ASP A 13 5.33 -9.79 10.83
N PHE A 14 5.22 -10.25 9.58
CA PHE A 14 6.00 -9.68 8.49
C PHE A 14 5.64 -8.20 8.25
N SER A 15 4.36 -7.84 8.36
CA SER A 15 3.89 -6.45 8.20
C SER A 15 4.54 -5.51 9.21
N PHE A 16 4.61 -5.93 10.49
CA PHE A 16 5.27 -5.15 11.54
C PHE A 16 6.77 -5.08 11.32
N SER A 17 7.41 -6.21 10.97
CA SER A 17 8.84 -6.26 10.69
C SER A 17 9.22 -5.32 9.54
N LEU A 18 8.43 -5.34 8.47
CA LEU A 18 8.61 -4.47 7.32
C LEU A 18 8.42 -2.99 7.69
N TYR A 19 7.35 -2.66 8.42
CA TYR A 19 7.12 -1.29 8.88
C TYR A 19 8.30 -0.77 9.72
N ASN A 20 8.88 -1.61 10.57
CA ASN A 20 10.04 -1.22 11.38
C ASN A 20 11.32 -1.04 10.54
N ALA A 21 11.50 -1.82 9.47
CA ALA A 21 12.68 -1.76 8.61
C ALA A 21 12.70 -0.59 7.62
N VAL A 22 11.54 -0.03 7.26
CA VAL A 22 11.47 1.11 6.33
C VAL A 22 11.93 2.40 7.02
N GLU A 23 12.80 3.15 6.33
CA GLU A 23 13.26 4.47 6.75
C GLU A 23 12.11 5.47 6.76
N LYS A 24 12.00 6.22 7.86
CA LYS A 24 10.85 7.07 8.18
C LYS A 24 11.22 8.53 8.06
N SER A 25 10.65 9.24 7.09
CA SER A 25 10.92 10.68 6.86
C SER A 25 9.66 11.53 6.67
N GLY A 26 8.48 10.93 6.71
CA GLY A 26 7.21 11.61 6.49
C GLY A 26 6.01 10.67 6.60
N ASN A 27 4.94 10.98 5.88
CA ASN A 27 3.77 10.11 5.84
C ASN A 27 4.12 8.79 5.13
N GLU A 28 3.85 7.68 5.80
CA GLU A 28 4.09 6.34 5.29
C GLU A 28 2.78 5.67 4.91
N LEU A 29 2.73 5.10 3.71
CA LEU A 29 1.66 4.21 3.27
C LEU A 29 2.31 2.96 2.69
N ILE A 30 2.18 1.85 3.40
CA ILE A 30 2.69 0.55 2.98
C ILE A 30 1.49 -0.39 2.85
N SER A 31 1.51 -1.24 1.82
CA SER A 31 0.59 -2.37 1.70
C SER A 31 1.38 -3.65 1.97
N PRO A 32 1.44 -4.15 3.22
CA PRO A 32 2.17 -5.37 3.53
C PRO A 32 1.70 -6.56 2.70
N TYR A 33 0.38 -6.68 2.50
CA TYR A 33 -0.21 -7.72 1.65
C TYR A 33 0.34 -7.71 0.21
N SER A 34 0.52 -6.52 -0.38
CA SER A 34 1.08 -6.38 -1.73
C SER A 34 2.53 -6.88 -1.80
N ILE A 35 3.30 -6.64 -0.75
CA ILE A 35 4.71 -7.05 -0.67
C ILE A 35 4.80 -8.56 -0.38
N THR A 36 4.04 -9.07 0.58
CA THR A 36 4.00 -10.51 0.88
C THR A 36 3.51 -11.30 -0.33
N SER A 37 2.47 -10.85 -1.05
CA SER A 37 2.01 -11.52 -2.27
C SER A 37 3.05 -11.54 -3.38
N ALA A 38 3.78 -10.43 -3.59
CA ALA A 38 4.89 -10.38 -4.53
C ALA A 38 6.03 -11.36 -4.15
N LEU A 39 6.38 -11.43 -2.87
CA LEU A 39 7.40 -12.36 -2.38
C LEU A 39 6.95 -13.83 -2.48
N MET A 40 5.70 -14.13 -2.15
CA MET A 40 5.13 -15.48 -2.32
C MET A 40 5.11 -15.91 -3.79
N LEU A 41 4.80 -14.98 -4.71
CA LEU A 41 4.90 -15.20 -6.15
C LEU A 41 6.32 -15.59 -6.59
N LEU A 42 7.33 -14.94 -6.02
CA LEU A 42 8.73 -15.23 -6.31
C LEU A 42 9.17 -16.60 -5.74
N MET A 43 8.75 -16.92 -4.50
CA MET A 43 9.11 -18.17 -3.83
C MET A 43 8.44 -19.40 -4.46
N LEU A 44 7.20 -19.25 -4.95
CA LEU A 44 6.46 -20.32 -5.59
C LEU A 44 6.63 -20.23 -7.11
N ALA A 45 7.71 -20.81 -7.63
CA ALA A 45 8.02 -20.88 -9.07
C ALA A 45 6.92 -21.52 -9.97
N LYS A 46 5.76 -21.91 -9.41
CA LYS A 46 4.55 -22.41 -10.09
C LYS A 46 3.33 -21.47 -10.01
N ALA A 47 3.41 -20.33 -9.34
CA ALA A 47 2.24 -19.56 -8.88
C ALA A 47 1.65 -18.54 -9.87
N VAL A 48 2.03 -18.59 -11.16
CA VAL A 48 1.37 -17.78 -12.21
C VAL A 48 -0.15 -18.02 -12.22
N GLN A 49 -0.62 -19.19 -11.77
CA GLN A 49 -2.05 -19.49 -11.66
C GLN A 49 -2.74 -19.02 -10.36
N CYS A 50 -2.03 -18.83 -9.24
CA CYS A 50 -2.68 -18.61 -7.94
C CYS A 50 -2.96 -17.14 -7.58
N TYR A 51 -2.24 -16.18 -8.18
CA TYR A 51 -2.32 -14.76 -7.78
C TYR A 51 -2.78 -13.82 -8.90
N GLY A 52 -3.36 -14.36 -9.98
CA GLY A 52 -3.79 -13.56 -11.13
C GLY A 52 -2.65 -12.80 -11.82
N SER A 53 -1.39 -13.18 -11.56
CA SER A 53 -0.23 -12.49 -12.13
C SER A 53 0.09 -13.02 -13.53
N GLY A 54 0.29 -12.11 -14.48
CA GLY A 54 0.76 -12.46 -15.81
C GLY A 54 2.29 -12.41 -15.87
N LEU A 55 2.95 -13.54 -16.17
CA LEU A 55 4.36 -13.50 -16.57
C LEU A 55 4.45 -12.85 -17.95
N LYS A 56 5.04 -11.64 -18.04
CA LYS A 56 5.24 -10.95 -19.31
C LYS A 56 6.71 -10.89 -19.65
N ARG A 57 7.08 -11.47 -20.80
CA ARG A 57 8.43 -11.34 -21.36
C ARG A 57 8.65 -9.90 -21.82
N MET A 58 9.77 -9.31 -21.42
CA MET A 58 10.19 -7.96 -21.79
C MET A 58 11.61 -8.00 -22.36
N ASN A 59 11.95 -7.04 -23.22
CA ASN A 59 13.29 -6.93 -23.80
C ASN A 59 14.08 -5.84 -23.09
N PHE A 60 14.57 -6.14 -21.89
CA PHE A 60 15.40 -5.20 -21.14
C PHE A 60 16.75 -4.96 -21.82
N ARG A 61 17.34 -5.97 -22.46
CA ARG A 61 18.69 -5.88 -23.04
C ARG A 61 18.79 -4.89 -24.19
N SER A 62 17.85 -4.95 -25.15
CA SER A 62 17.89 -4.11 -26.35
C SER A 62 16.87 -2.96 -26.32
N ALA A 63 15.85 -3.03 -25.47
CA ALA A 63 14.81 -2.01 -25.37
C ALA A 63 14.38 -1.74 -23.90
N PRO A 64 15.33 -1.36 -23.02
CA PRO A 64 15.05 -1.16 -21.60
C PRO A 64 14.01 -0.06 -21.35
N ASP A 65 14.11 1.08 -22.05
CA ASP A 65 13.17 2.18 -21.88
C ASP A 65 11.76 1.84 -22.37
N GLN A 66 11.63 1.12 -23.49
CA GLN A 66 10.31 0.66 -23.94
C GLN A 66 9.70 -0.31 -22.93
N SER A 67 10.51 -1.21 -22.36
CA SER A 67 10.05 -2.15 -21.33
C SER A 67 9.61 -1.41 -20.06
N ARG A 68 10.37 -0.38 -19.64
CA ARG A 68 10.02 0.52 -18.53
C ARG A 68 8.69 1.22 -18.76
N ILE A 69 8.49 1.83 -19.93
CA ILE A 69 7.23 2.49 -20.31
C ILE A 69 6.08 1.49 -20.26
N ASN A 70 6.26 0.29 -20.81
CA ASN A 70 5.23 -0.74 -20.79
C ASN A 70 4.83 -1.15 -19.35
N ILE A 71 5.80 -1.24 -18.43
CA ILE A 71 5.55 -1.55 -17.02
C ILE A 71 4.83 -0.40 -16.33
N ASN A 72 5.30 0.85 -16.50
CA ASN A 72 4.63 2.03 -15.94
C ASN A 72 3.19 2.17 -16.44
N ASN A 73 2.94 1.93 -17.74
CA ASN A 73 1.59 1.97 -18.31
C ASN A 73 0.69 0.87 -17.72
N TRP A 74 1.23 -0.33 -17.48
CA TRP A 74 0.49 -1.39 -16.81
C TRP A 74 0.13 -1.01 -15.37
N ILE A 75 1.07 -0.43 -14.61
CA ILE A 75 0.86 0.05 -13.24
C ILE A 75 -0.19 1.16 -13.22
N ALA A 76 -0.07 2.15 -14.11
CA ALA A 76 -1.01 3.26 -14.21
C ALA A 76 -2.43 2.73 -14.49
N ASN A 77 -2.60 1.83 -15.46
CA ASN A 77 -3.89 1.23 -15.76
C ASN A 77 -4.45 0.44 -14.55
N ALA A 78 -3.63 -0.41 -13.92
CA ALA A 78 -4.03 -1.18 -12.74
C ALA A 78 -4.42 -0.30 -11.54
N THR A 79 -3.92 0.93 -11.48
CA THR A 79 -4.14 1.88 -10.38
C THR A 79 -5.04 3.05 -10.75
N LYS A 80 -5.80 2.94 -11.84
CA LYS A 80 -6.68 4.00 -12.35
C LYS A 80 -5.96 5.35 -12.47
N ASP A 81 -4.76 5.32 -13.03
CA ASP A 81 -3.87 6.46 -13.24
C ASP A 81 -3.42 7.16 -11.96
N THR A 82 -3.57 6.54 -10.79
CA THR A 82 -3.12 7.13 -9.52
C THR A 82 -1.61 7.00 -9.34
N ILE A 83 -1.04 5.84 -9.70
CA ILE A 83 0.40 5.61 -9.65
C ILE A 83 0.96 5.65 -11.06
N LYS A 84 1.64 6.74 -11.39
CA LYS A 84 2.31 6.95 -12.67
C LYS A 84 3.81 6.96 -12.47
N ASP A 85 4.53 6.57 -13.51
CA ASP A 85 5.99 6.65 -13.57
C ASP A 85 6.72 6.00 -12.38
N MET A 86 6.17 4.90 -11.85
CA MET A 86 6.76 4.16 -10.72
C MET A 86 8.23 3.81 -10.93
N PHE A 87 8.62 3.51 -12.18
CA PHE A 87 10.01 3.40 -12.60
C PHE A 87 10.44 4.67 -13.36
N PRO A 88 11.20 5.58 -12.73
CA PRO A 88 11.81 6.73 -13.39
C PRO A 88 12.75 6.33 -14.54
N PRO A 89 13.06 7.24 -15.48
CA PRO A 89 14.05 6.98 -16.53
C PRO A 89 15.35 6.41 -15.96
N LYS A 90 15.98 5.50 -16.71
CA LYS A 90 17.27 4.85 -16.36
C LYS A 90 17.24 3.88 -15.16
N THR A 91 16.10 3.63 -14.51
CA THR A 91 16.02 2.64 -13.41
C THR A 91 15.98 1.19 -13.91
N ILE A 92 15.40 0.95 -15.08
CA ILE A 92 15.47 -0.32 -15.80
C ILE A 92 16.51 -0.16 -16.91
N THR A 93 17.47 -1.07 -16.97
CA THR A 93 18.64 -0.97 -17.86
C THR A 93 18.84 -2.26 -18.67
N SER A 94 19.82 -2.26 -19.57
CA SER A 94 20.18 -3.45 -20.36
C SER A 94 20.69 -4.62 -19.51
N GLY A 95 21.11 -4.36 -18.26
CA GLY A 95 21.49 -5.37 -17.29
C GLY A 95 20.32 -5.91 -16.45
N THR A 96 19.11 -5.34 -16.57
CA THR A 96 17.95 -5.82 -15.80
C THR A 96 17.51 -7.20 -16.28
N VAL A 97 17.50 -8.17 -15.38
CA VAL A 97 17.09 -9.56 -15.66
C VAL A 97 15.59 -9.77 -15.39
N MET A 98 15.07 -9.17 -14.32
CA MET A 98 13.69 -9.33 -13.88
C MET A 98 13.20 -8.06 -13.20
N VAL A 99 11.92 -7.74 -13.38
CA VAL A 99 11.20 -6.75 -12.59
C VAL A 99 10.03 -7.46 -11.94
N LEU A 100 10.00 -7.44 -10.61
CA LEU A 100 8.86 -7.87 -9.82
C LEU A 100 8.07 -6.63 -9.41
N ALA A 101 6.85 -6.50 -9.93
CA ALA A 101 5.99 -5.36 -9.65
C ALA A 101 4.65 -5.83 -9.10
N ASN A 102 4.22 -5.21 -8.00
CA ASN A 102 2.87 -5.30 -7.47
C ASN A 102 2.31 -3.88 -7.39
N ALA A 103 1.08 -3.69 -7.86
CA ALA A 103 0.41 -2.40 -7.85
C ALA A 103 -1.01 -2.60 -7.33
N ILE A 104 -1.35 -1.90 -6.25
CA ILE A 104 -2.67 -1.92 -5.64
C ILE A 104 -3.22 -0.51 -5.56
N TYR A 105 -4.52 -0.37 -5.85
CA TYR A 105 -5.26 0.86 -5.68
C TYR A 105 -6.55 0.55 -4.92
N PHE A 106 -6.78 1.29 -3.84
CA PHE A 106 -7.99 1.16 -3.04
C PHE A 106 -8.77 2.48 -3.07
N LYS A 107 -10.05 2.38 -3.44
CA LYS A 107 -11.03 3.46 -3.30
C LYS A 107 -12.23 2.91 -2.54
N GLY A 108 -12.23 3.14 -1.24
CA GLY A 108 -13.35 2.83 -0.36
C GLY A 108 -14.33 3.99 -0.30
N THR A 109 -15.61 3.66 -0.19
CA THR A 109 -16.64 4.58 0.29
C THR A 109 -16.96 4.16 1.71
N TRP A 110 -17.01 5.11 2.64
CA TRP A 110 -17.47 4.84 4.00
C TRP A 110 -18.89 4.32 3.97
N LYS A 111 -19.19 3.25 4.71
CA LYS A 111 -20.57 2.80 4.92
C LYS A 111 -21.42 3.89 5.58
N SER A 112 -20.81 4.67 6.46
CA SER A 112 -21.39 5.89 7.02
C SER A 112 -20.50 7.08 6.68
N GLU A 113 -20.90 7.86 5.68
CA GLU A 113 -20.11 9.00 5.21
C GLU A 113 -20.08 10.15 6.21
N PHE A 114 -19.04 10.98 6.15
CA PHE A 114 -18.98 12.24 6.89
C PHE A 114 -19.77 13.30 6.11
N ASN A 115 -20.59 14.11 6.79
CA ASN A 115 -21.23 15.25 6.16
C ASN A 115 -20.17 16.33 5.86
N PRO A 116 -19.93 16.71 4.59
CA PRO A 116 -18.91 17.70 4.25
C PRO A 116 -19.13 19.07 4.91
N HIS A 117 -20.36 19.43 5.24
CA HIS A 117 -20.68 20.70 5.92
C HIS A 117 -20.16 20.76 7.36
N ASN A 118 -19.84 19.62 7.97
CA ASN A 118 -19.25 19.55 9.31
C ASN A 118 -17.72 19.58 9.27
N THR A 119 -17.10 19.48 8.09
CA THR A 119 -15.65 19.57 7.93
C THR A 119 -15.21 21.01 8.13
N THR A 120 -14.29 21.22 9.06
CA THR A 120 -13.81 22.56 9.43
C THR A 120 -12.29 22.59 9.56
N LYS A 121 -11.69 23.76 9.29
CA LYS A 121 -10.26 23.98 9.50
C LYS A 121 -9.93 23.87 10.99
N ARG A 122 -9.02 22.97 11.35
CA ARG A 122 -8.53 22.78 12.72
C ARG A 122 -7.02 22.59 12.77
N ASN A 123 -6.43 22.90 13.92
CA ASN A 123 -5.02 22.62 14.19
C ASN A 123 -4.77 21.12 14.31
N PHE A 124 -3.77 20.63 13.58
CA PHE A 124 -3.16 19.31 13.71
C PHE A 124 -1.71 19.50 14.16
N LEU A 125 -1.27 18.72 15.14
CA LEU A 125 0.10 18.72 15.62
C LEU A 125 0.89 17.65 14.88
N ASP A 126 1.99 18.04 14.23
CA ASP A 126 2.91 17.07 13.65
C ASP A 126 3.89 16.51 14.69
N ASN A 127 4.77 15.60 14.24
CA ASN A 127 5.75 14.93 15.09
C ASN A 127 6.78 15.88 15.73
N PHE A 128 6.85 17.13 15.27
CA PHE A 128 7.70 18.19 15.83
C PHE A 128 6.90 19.19 16.68
N ASN A 129 5.66 18.84 17.07
CA ASN A 129 4.70 19.69 17.77
C ASN A 129 4.35 20.99 17.02
N GLN A 130 4.54 21.03 15.70
CA GLN A 130 4.16 22.20 14.90
C GLN A 130 2.68 22.11 14.53
N GLN A 131 1.99 23.24 14.63
CA GLN A 131 0.58 23.32 14.26
C GLN A 131 0.42 23.55 12.75
N LYS A 132 -0.39 22.71 12.13
CA LYS A 132 -0.82 22.83 10.73
C LYS A 132 -2.33 22.86 10.66
N GLN A 133 -2.89 23.72 9.81
CA GLN A 133 -4.33 23.78 9.57
C GLN A 133 -4.73 22.67 8.58
N VAL A 134 -5.64 21.79 9.00
CA VAL A 134 -6.16 20.68 8.18
C VAL A 134 -7.68 20.74 8.12
N ASP A 135 -8.26 20.18 7.06
CA ASP A 135 -9.71 19.95 6.96
C ASP A 135 -10.10 18.78 7.85
N MET A 136 -10.51 19.06 9.08
CA MET A 136 -10.87 18.03 10.06
C MET A 136 -12.34 17.64 9.85
N MET A 137 -12.55 16.40 9.39
CA MET A 137 -13.88 15.81 9.32
C MET A 137 -14.46 15.63 10.73
N TYR A 138 -15.77 15.84 10.88
CA TYR A 138 -16.45 15.68 12.16
C TYR A 138 -17.78 14.95 12.00
N ASP A 139 -17.99 13.95 12.86
CA ASP A 139 -19.30 13.38 13.09
C ASP A 139 -19.41 12.79 14.50
N ARG A 140 -20.64 12.67 15.01
CA ARG A 140 -20.95 12.07 16.30
C ARG A 140 -21.83 10.85 16.09
N ARG A 141 -21.26 9.66 16.24
CA ARG A 141 -21.95 8.38 16.02
C ARG A 141 -21.41 7.29 16.95
N TYR A 142 -22.17 6.20 17.08
CA TYR A 142 -21.67 4.98 17.70
C TYR A 142 -20.70 4.27 16.75
N VAL A 143 -19.55 3.87 17.27
CA VAL A 143 -18.52 3.11 16.55
C VAL A 143 -18.03 1.96 17.42
N ASN A 144 -17.49 0.92 16.79
CA ASN A 144 -16.69 -0.06 17.53
C ASN A 144 -15.38 0.63 17.92
N ALA A 145 -15.10 0.67 19.22
CA ALA A 145 -13.89 1.26 19.76
C ALA A 145 -13.34 0.40 20.90
N GLY A 146 -12.04 0.53 21.15
CA GLY A 146 -11.33 -0.11 22.24
C GLY A 146 -10.18 0.77 22.73
N GLU A 147 -9.57 0.35 23.82
CA GLU A 147 -8.43 1.03 24.44
C GLU A 147 -7.35 -0.01 24.73
N ASN A 148 -6.11 0.31 24.42
CA ASN A 148 -4.96 -0.48 24.78
C ASN A 148 -4.15 0.31 25.80
N THR A 149 -4.22 -0.10 27.06
CA THR A 149 -3.55 0.58 28.18
C THR A 149 -2.05 0.35 28.20
N GLU A 150 -1.56 -0.75 27.61
CA GLU A 150 -0.12 -1.03 27.52
C GLU A 150 0.58 -0.09 26.54
N LEU A 151 -0.11 0.28 25.46
CA LEU A 151 0.38 1.20 24.42
C LEU A 151 -0.11 2.64 24.59
N ASP A 152 -0.88 2.92 25.65
CA ASP A 152 -1.54 4.22 25.89
C ASP A 152 -2.27 4.77 24.65
N CYS A 153 -3.09 3.92 24.01
CA CYS A 153 -3.75 4.29 22.76
C CYS A 153 -5.23 3.89 22.70
N LYS A 154 -5.99 4.67 21.91
CA LYS A 154 -7.40 4.41 21.60
C LYS A 154 -7.53 3.94 20.17
N ILE A 155 -8.33 2.91 19.96
CA ILE A 155 -8.56 2.27 18.67
C ILE A 155 -10.02 2.46 18.32
N LEU A 156 -10.31 2.90 17.09
CA LEU A 156 -11.67 3.03 16.58
C LEU A 156 -11.77 2.43 15.18
N GLN A 157 -12.84 1.70 14.91
CA GLN A 157 -13.12 1.11 13.61
C GLN A 157 -14.14 1.96 12.86
N LEU A 158 -13.74 2.51 11.72
CA LEU A 158 -14.64 3.17 10.77
C LEU A 158 -15.11 2.16 9.73
N GLN A 159 -16.42 2.16 9.44
CA GLN A 159 -17.05 1.30 8.42
C GLN A 159 -17.47 2.11 7.21
#